data_AF-A0A7X9D8N7-F1
#
_entry.id   AF-A0A7X9D8N7-F1
#
_cell.length_a   1.000
_cell.length_b   1.000
_cell.length_c   1.000
_cell.angle_alpha   90.00
_cell.angle_beta   90.00
_cell.angle_gamma   90.00
#
_symmetry.space_group_name_H-M   'P 1'
#
loop_
_entity.id
_entity.type
_entity.pdbx_description
1 polymer ?
#
loop_
_entity_poly.entity_id
_entity_poly.type
_entity_poly.pdbx_seq_one_letter_code
_entity_poly.pdbx_strand_id
1 'polypeptide(L)'
;MILLAFYGCGRSSLEKLEFEIFSAGFIFEKAPFPECHASTIVETEDSFLAAWFGGTREGDKDVCIYTSAKEDEDRWGIPVKVADGIVNDTLQYPCWNPVLYKRDNGDIILYYKIGPNPR
;
A
#
# COMPACT_ATOMS: atom_id res chain seq x y z
N MET A 1 48.28 -32.66 26.15
CA MET A 1 46.84 -32.70 25.81
C MET A 1 46.21 -31.44 26.40
N ILE A 2 46.14 -30.37 25.61
CA ILE A 2 45.59 -29.08 26.03
C ILE A 2 44.10 -29.11 25.70
N LEU A 3 43.25 -29.07 26.73
CA LEU A 3 41.80 -28.91 26.57
C LEU A 3 41.53 -27.42 26.35
N LEU A 4 41.18 -27.02 25.11
CA LEU A 4 40.54 -25.74 24.83
C LEU A 4 39.03 -25.93 24.94
N ALA A 5 38.41 -25.35 25.97
CA ALA A 5 36.98 -25.24 26.06
C ALA A 5 36.52 -23.98 25.31
N PHE A 6 35.96 -24.13 24.12
CA PHE A 6 35.22 -23.07 23.45
C PHE A 6 33.83 -22.95 24.11
N TYR A 7 33.64 -21.95 24.98
CA TYR A 7 32.30 -21.51 25.36
C TYR A 7 31.71 -20.68 24.21
N GLY A 8 31.19 -21.37 23.21
CA GLY A 8 30.40 -20.76 22.15
C GLY A 8 28.95 -21.19 22.29
N CYS A 9 28.14 -20.40 23.00
CA CYS A 9 26.70 -20.34 22.74
C CYS A 9 26.11 -19.04 23.31
N GLY A 10 26.50 -17.91 22.72
CA GLY A 10 25.71 -16.69 22.82
C GLY A 10 24.46 -16.89 21.97
N ARG A 11 23.38 -17.42 22.57
CA ARG A 11 22.03 -17.28 22.01
C ARG A 11 21.77 -15.78 21.91
N SER A 12 21.76 -15.22 20.71
CA SER A 12 21.10 -13.94 20.49
C SER A 12 19.62 -14.18 20.77
N SER A 13 19.17 -13.85 21.98
CA SER A 13 17.76 -13.63 22.25
C SER A 13 17.33 -12.52 21.29
N LEU A 14 16.63 -12.89 20.23
CA LEU A 14 15.88 -11.91 19.45
C LEU A 14 14.95 -11.24 20.46
N GLU A 15 15.25 -9.99 20.79
CA GLU A 15 14.39 -9.20 21.64
C GLU A 15 12.99 -9.23 21.03
N LYS A 16 12.02 -9.58 21.85
CA LYS A 16 10.63 -9.66 21.43
C LYS A 16 10.19 -8.25 21.08
N LEU A 17 10.01 -7.97 19.79
CA LEU A 17 9.43 -6.71 19.34
C LEU A 17 8.01 -6.61 19.91
N GLU A 18 7.79 -5.63 20.78
CA GLU A 18 6.47 -5.24 21.25
C GLU A 18 5.96 -4.11 20.37
N PHE A 19 4.76 -4.26 19.82
CA PHE A 19 4.10 -3.27 18.98
C PHE A 19 2.81 -2.82 19.65
N GLU A 20 2.53 -1.52 19.59
CA GLU A 20 1.28 -0.93 20.05
C GLU A 20 0.47 -0.49 18.82
N ILE A 21 -0.85 -0.70 18.86
CA ILE A 21 -1.76 -0.15 17.85
C ILE A 21 -2.02 1.30 18.21
N PHE A 22 -1.37 2.22 17.50
CA PHE A 22 -1.55 3.65 17.71
C PHE A 22 -2.93 4.16 17.23
N SER A 23 -3.45 3.60 16.14
CA SER A 23 -4.75 3.98 15.57
C SER A 23 -5.32 2.86 14.70
N ALA A 24 -6.65 2.73 14.64
CA ALA A 24 -7.35 1.80 13.77
C ALA A 24 -8.68 2.42 13.29
N GLY A 25 -8.97 2.30 12.00
CA GLY A 25 -10.18 2.86 11.41
C GLY A 25 -10.26 2.61 9.91
N PHE A 26 -11.39 2.99 9.32
CA PHE A 26 -11.58 2.95 7.86
C PHE A 26 -11.05 4.22 7.20
N ILE A 27 -10.51 4.09 5.99
CA ILE A 27 -10.15 5.23 5.13
C ILE A 27 -11.41 5.86 4.53
N PHE A 28 -12.43 5.05 4.25
CA PHE A 28 -13.71 5.50 3.73
C PHE A 28 -14.79 4.49 4.14
N GLU A 29 -16.01 4.96 4.35
CA GLU A 29 -17.19 4.10 4.54
C GLU A 29 -18.02 3.95 3.26
N LYS A 30 -17.88 4.91 2.34
CA LYS A 30 -18.57 4.94 1.06
C LYS A 30 -17.56 5.11 -0.06
N ALA A 31 -17.67 4.27 -1.07
CA ALA A 31 -16.83 4.30 -2.26
C ALA A 31 -17.69 4.24 -3.53
N PRO A 32 -17.18 4.75 -4.66
CA PRO A 32 -17.84 4.61 -5.95
C PRO A 32 -17.72 3.19 -6.54
N PHE A 33 -17.08 2.26 -5.85
CA PHE A 33 -16.84 0.89 -6.25
C PHE A 33 -17.28 -0.09 -5.15
N PRO A 34 -17.75 -1.30 -5.51
CA PRO A 34 -18.11 -2.34 -4.55
C PRO A 34 -16.92 -3.11 -3.96
N GLU A 35 -15.79 -3.21 -4.67
CA GLU A 35 -14.60 -3.97 -4.22
C GLU A 35 -13.32 -3.14 -4.26
N CYS A 36 -12.41 -3.41 -3.31
CA CYS A 36 -11.05 -2.85 -3.28
C CYS A 36 -10.04 -3.80 -2.63
N HIS A 37 -8.83 -3.87 -3.17
CA HIS A 37 -7.77 -4.76 -2.68
C HIS A 37 -6.36 -4.16 -2.89
N ALA A 38 -5.35 -4.88 -2.37
CA ALA A 38 -3.93 -4.57 -2.48
C ALA A 38 -3.57 -3.14 -2.03
N SER A 39 -3.90 -2.80 -0.78
CA SER A 39 -3.59 -1.49 -0.21
C SER A 39 -2.10 -1.33 0.10
N THR A 40 -1.64 -0.08 0.01
CA THR A 40 -0.31 0.38 0.41
C THR A 40 -0.44 1.74 1.10
N ILE A 41 0.52 2.08 1.95
CA ILE A 41 0.55 3.35 2.70
C ILE A 41 1.99 3.83 2.81
N VAL A 42 2.18 5.15 2.78
CA VAL A 42 3.47 5.80 3.00
C VAL A 42 3.29 7.04 3.87
N GLU A 43 4.27 7.34 4.71
CA GLU A 43 4.34 8.58 5.48
C GLU A 43 4.73 9.74 4.57
N THR A 44 4.03 10.87 4.67
CA THR A 44 4.34 12.12 3.97
C THR A 44 5.24 13.00 4.86
N GLU A 45 5.28 14.32 4.67
CA GLU A 45 6.00 15.21 5.60
C GLU A 45 5.19 15.41 6.91
N ASP A 46 3.87 15.55 6.78
CA ASP A 46 2.98 15.89 7.89
C ASP A 46 1.93 14.81 8.21
N SER A 47 1.82 13.75 7.41
CA SER A 47 0.71 12.78 7.52
C SER A 47 0.99 11.45 6.78
N PHE A 48 -0.04 10.82 6.22
CA PHE A 48 0.04 9.58 5.45
C PHE A 48 -0.71 9.68 4.12
N LEU A 49 -0.22 8.97 3.11
CA LEU A 49 -0.90 8.73 1.84
C LEU A 49 -1.12 7.23 1.68
N ALA A 50 -2.37 6.83 1.43
CA ALA A 50 -2.72 5.46 1.12
C ALA A 50 -3.14 5.32 -0.34
N ALA A 51 -2.90 4.14 -0.92
CA ALA A 51 -3.39 3.77 -2.24
C ALA A 51 -3.91 2.32 -2.26
N TRP A 52 -4.82 2.03 -3.16
CA TRP A 52 -5.39 0.69 -3.42
C TRP A 52 -5.98 0.66 -4.83
N PHE A 53 -6.31 -0.52 -5.35
CA PHE A 53 -7.17 -0.59 -6.52
C PHE A 53 -8.62 -0.84 -6.12
N GLY A 54 -9.56 -0.33 -6.93
CA GLY A 54 -11.00 -0.53 -6.71
C GLY A 54 -11.80 -0.50 -8.01
N GLY A 55 -12.88 -1.27 -8.07
CA GLY A 55 -13.74 -1.43 -9.24
C GLY A 55 -14.91 -2.37 -8.98
N THR A 56 -15.63 -2.78 -10.03
CA THR A 56 -16.78 -3.70 -9.93
C THR A 56 -16.37 -5.05 -9.34
N ARG A 57 -15.24 -5.61 -9.80
CA ARG A 57 -14.63 -6.82 -9.27
C ARG A 57 -13.15 -6.84 -9.62
N GLU A 58 -12.32 -7.47 -8.81
CA GLU A 58 -10.91 -7.70 -9.14
C GLU A 58 -10.74 -8.24 -10.58
N GLY A 59 -9.95 -7.52 -11.39
CA GLY A 59 -9.65 -7.85 -12.78
C GLY A 59 -10.65 -7.37 -13.84
N ASP A 60 -11.76 -6.76 -13.44
CA ASP A 60 -12.67 -6.13 -14.39
C ASP A 60 -12.07 -4.82 -14.95
N LYS A 61 -12.49 -4.43 -16.16
CA LYS A 61 -11.85 -3.31 -16.89
C LYS A 61 -11.93 -1.97 -16.16
N ASP A 62 -12.91 -1.79 -15.30
CA ASP A 62 -13.14 -0.56 -14.53
C ASP A 62 -12.29 -0.47 -13.25
N VAL A 63 -11.44 -1.48 -12.97
CA VAL A 63 -10.51 -1.43 -11.83
C VAL A 63 -9.46 -0.34 -12.05
N CYS A 64 -9.50 0.66 -11.17
CA CYS A 64 -8.66 1.84 -11.20
C CYS A 64 -7.83 1.93 -9.92
N ILE A 65 -6.75 2.72 -9.91
CA ILE A 65 -6.01 3.05 -8.69
C ILE A 65 -6.63 4.28 -8.03
N TYR A 66 -6.86 4.19 -6.72
CA TYR A 66 -7.32 5.28 -5.89
C TYR A 66 -6.29 5.61 -4.82
N THR A 67 -6.24 6.88 -4.44
CA THR A 67 -5.44 7.37 -3.32
C THR A 67 -6.31 8.17 -2.36
N SER A 68 -5.97 8.15 -1.07
CA SER A 68 -6.49 9.09 -0.09
C SER A 68 -5.37 9.56 0.82
N ALA A 69 -5.30 10.87 1.05
CA ALA A 69 -4.40 11.48 2.02
C ALA A 69 -5.11 11.58 3.36
N LYS A 70 -4.39 11.28 4.44
CA LYS A 70 -4.90 11.49 5.80
C LYS A 70 -4.86 12.99 6.11
N GLU A 71 -6.02 13.58 6.39
CA GLU A 71 -6.17 15.03 6.58
C GLU A 71 -5.88 15.46 8.03
N ASP A 72 -6.24 14.60 8.99
CA ASP A 72 -5.96 14.77 10.42
C ASP A 72 -5.89 13.39 11.12
N GLU A 73 -5.75 13.36 12.45
CA GLU A 73 -5.58 12.12 13.22
C GLU A 73 -6.68 11.06 12.99
N ASP A 74 -7.91 11.51 12.72
CA ASP A 74 -9.10 10.65 12.66
C ASP A 74 -9.76 10.60 11.28
N ARG A 75 -9.36 11.48 10.35
CA ARG A 75 -10.03 11.60 9.04
C ARG A 75 -9.08 11.43 7.87
N TRP A 76 -9.56 10.63 6.92
CA TRP A 76 -9.01 10.50 5.59
C TRP A 76 -9.81 11.35 4.60
N GLY A 77 -9.11 11.91 3.61
CA GLY A 77 -9.73 12.61 2.51
C GLY A 77 -10.55 11.67 1.62
N ILE A 78 -11.38 12.26 0.77
CA ILE A 78 -12.20 11.50 -0.19
C ILE A 78 -11.26 10.74 -1.14
N PRO A 79 -11.49 9.43 -1.40
CA PRO A 79 -10.73 8.68 -2.39
C PRO A 79 -10.71 9.36 -3.76
N VAL A 80 -9.51 9.61 -4.28
CA VAL A 80 -9.28 10.21 -5.60
C VAL A 80 -8.75 9.14 -6.55
N LYS A 81 -9.37 9.00 -7.72
CA LYS A 81 -8.87 8.13 -8.79
C LYS A 81 -7.63 8.75 -9.43
N VAL A 82 -6.52 8.03 -9.46
CA VAL A 82 -5.22 8.52 -9.98
C VAL A 82 -4.70 7.72 -11.19
N ALA A 83 -5.27 6.54 -11.47
CA ALA A 83 -5.01 5.80 -12.70
C ALA A 83 -6.22 4.96 -13.10
N ASP A 84 -6.51 4.84 -14.41
CA ASP A 84 -7.73 4.20 -14.92
C ASP A 84 -7.50 3.09 -15.96
N GLY A 85 -6.24 2.85 -16.35
CA GLY A 85 -5.90 1.77 -17.26
C GLY A 85 -6.41 1.95 -18.69
N ILE A 86 -6.86 3.15 -19.06
CA ILE A 86 -7.28 3.47 -20.43
C ILE A 86 -6.03 3.50 -21.32
N VAL A 87 -6.01 2.64 -22.34
CA VAL A 87 -4.93 2.55 -23.33
C VAL A 87 -5.27 3.36 -24.58
N ASN A 88 -6.54 3.32 -24.99
CA ASN A 88 -7.11 4.11 -26.08
C ASN A 88 -8.65 4.14 -25.96
N ASP A 89 -9.32 4.81 -26.90
CA ASP A 89 -10.78 5.00 -26.95
C ASP A 89 -11.62 3.72 -26.83
N THR A 90 -11.04 2.55 -27.14
CA THR A 90 -11.76 1.26 -27.16
C THR A 90 -11.19 0.23 -26.19
N LEU A 91 -10.03 0.50 -25.60
CA LEU A 91 -9.28 -0.46 -24.80
C LEU A 91 -8.94 0.12 -23.44
N GLN A 92 -9.46 -0.56 -22.41
CA GLN A 92 -9.13 -0.35 -21.02
C GLN A 92 -8.75 -1.68 -20.40
N TYR A 93 -7.66 -1.69 -19.63
CA TYR A 93 -7.25 -2.82 -18.82
C TYR A 93 -7.40 -2.48 -17.34
N PRO A 94 -7.63 -3.49 -16.47
CA PRO A 94 -7.57 -3.28 -15.04
C PRO A 94 -6.19 -2.77 -14.60
N CYS A 95 -6.21 -1.91 -13.58
CA CYS A 95 -5.03 -1.54 -12.81
C CYS A 95 -4.78 -2.53 -11.66
N TRP A 96 -3.52 -2.74 -11.29
CA TRP A 96 -3.13 -3.73 -10.29
C TRP A 96 -2.05 -3.22 -9.34
N ASN A 97 -2.11 -3.72 -8.10
CA ASN A 97 -1.04 -3.73 -7.09
C ASN A 97 -0.26 -2.40 -6.98
N PRO A 98 -0.91 -1.34 -6.48
CA PRO A 98 -0.22 -0.09 -6.25
C PRO A 98 0.87 -0.25 -5.17
N VAL A 99 2.01 0.41 -5.40
CA VAL A 99 3.12 0.50 -4.45
C VAL A 99 3.53 1.97 -4.36
N LEU A 100 3.40 2.54 -3.16
CA LEU A 100 3.90 3.88 -2.86
C LEU A 100 5.35 3.79 -2.38
N TYR A 101 6.22 4.61 -2.95
CA TYR A 101 7.62 4.70 -2.59
C TYR A 101 8.03 6.16 -2.41
N LYS A 102 8.45 6.51 -1.19
CA LYS A 102 9.03 7.82 -0.88
C LYS A 102 10.51 7.80 -1.19
N ARG A 103 10.95 8.71 -2.06
CA ARG A 103 12.37 8.93 -2.39
C ARG A 103 13.03 9.79 -1.32
N ASP A 104 14.36 9.77 -1.30
CA ASP A 104 15.18 10.58 -0.38
C ASP A 104 14.95 12.10 -0.51
N ASN A 105 14.49 12.57 -1.69
CA ASN A 105 14.16 13.97 -1.93
C ASN A 105 12.72 14.35 -1.52
N GLY A 106 11.96 13.43 -0.92
CA GLY A 106 10.58 13.65 -0.48
C GLY A 106 9.50 13.32 -1.51
N ASP A 107 9.85 13.12 -2.78
CA ASP A 107 8.86 12.74 -3.80
C ASP A 107 8.24 11.37 -3.46
N ILE A 108 6.94 11.24 -3.67
CA ILE A 108 6.24 9.95 -3.59
C ILE A 108 5.96 9.46 -5.01
N ILE A 109 6.53 8.29 -5.34
CA ILE A 109 6.27 7.59 -6.59
C ILE A 109 5.20 6.52 -6.35
N LEU A 110 4.19 6.48 -7.23
CA LEU A 110 3.22 5.40 -7.32
C LEU A 110 3.59 4.46 -8.48
N TYR A 111 3.97 3.24 -8.15
CA TYR A 111 4.10 2.15 -9.11
C TYR A 111 2.82 1.33 -9.15
N TYR A 112 2.41 0.89 -10.33
CA TYR A 112 1.26 0.01 -10.52
C TYR A 112 1.39 -0.67 -11.89
N LYS A 113 0.59 -1.71 -12.12
CA LYS A 113 0.53 -2.41 -13.41
C LYS A 113 -0.79 -2.14 -14.10
N ILE A 114 -0.74 -1.96 -15.41
CA ILE A 114 -1.92 -1.99 -16.31
C ILE A 114 -1.80 -3.25 -17.16
N GLY A 115 -2.84 -4.06 -17.23
CA GLY A 115 -2.85 -5.23 -18.12
C GLY A 115 -3.92 -6.27 -17.78
N PRO A 116 -4.10 -7.29 -18.63
CA PRO A 116 -5.17 -8.28 -18.46
C PRO A 116 -4.97 -9.23 -17.28
N ASN A 117 -3.78 -9.29 -16.69
CA ASN A 117 -3.44 -10.20 -15.60
C ASN A 117 -2.48 -9.53 -14.60
N PRO A 118 -2.58 -9.83 -13.29
CA PRO A 118 -1.65 -9.31 -12.29
C PRO A 118 -0.20 -9.83 -12.43
N ARG A 119 0.03 -10.98 -13.07
CA ARG A 119 1.35 -11.65 -13.24
C ARG A 119 2.09 -11.21 -14.48
#